data_AF-A0AA46GZS8-F1
#
_entry.id   AF-A0AA46GZS8-F1
#
_cell.length_a   1.000
_cell.length_b   1.000
_cell.length_c   1.000
_cell.angle_alpha   90.00
_cell.angle_beta   90.00
_cell.angle_gamma   90.00
#
_symmetry.space_group_name_H-M   'P 1'
#
loop_
_entity.id
_entity.type
_entity.pdbx_description
1 polymer ?
#
loop_
_entity_poly.entity_id
_entity_poly.type
_entity_poly.pdbx_seq_one_letter_code
_entity_poly.pdbx_strand_id
1 'polypeptide(L)'
;MSGHPANRPGWVSPPVREVSGVVREPLTAWGERVWVAPVCAGDLEPYGRALALSADRIRVWNPVDPRDLETHLRFQTSAHRTFVIHAVEPIAGAGHDIVGVVNVTGVVRGRAMSAAVGYNAYDPYQGRGLFAEGFRLVVDVAFEAEPLGMGLHRVEASVQPGNVRSAGLLRSVGFRRRGFWPAYLWLGDERDVHAWRDHETYGMTVEEWPAVPFSVGSVPSPVVVVGPQWGDAGVELAVQLEVPFIAAGVVEALGDEGLGALLRGTRGAVIELPRPTDEGQVRRVEEAMRSAGAEVGAELTVAGDVAPVGRHRVVALALRARSDAHAAVRGVCPA
;
A
#
# COMPACT_ATOMS: atom_id res chain seq x y z
N MET A 1 -23.01 39.95 -23.38
CA MET A 1 -21.57 40.23 -23.36
C MET A 1 -21.05 40.03 -21.95
N SER A 2 -20.36 38.91 -21.66
CA SER A 2 -19.31 38.80 -20.63
C SER A 2 -18.91 37.34 -20.40
N GLY A 3 -17.68 36.98 -20.82
CA GLY A 3 -16.76 36.17 -20.01
C GLY A 3 -16.90 34.64 -19.96
N HIS A 4 -17.22 33.95 -21.06
CA HIS A 4 -17.07 32.48 -21.11
C HIS A 4 -15.66 32.10 -21.63
N PRO A 5 -14.93 31.17 -20.99
CA PRO A 5 -13.53 30.84 -21.30
C PRO A 5 -13.30 30.18 -22.67
N ALA A 6 -14.38 29.83 -23.38
CA ALA A 6 -14.35 29.17 -24.70
C ALA A 6 -13.88 30.06 -25.88
N ASN A 7 -13.58 31.36 -25.67
CA ASN A 7 -13.23 32.30 -26.75
C ASN A 7 -11.74 32.66 -26.84
N ARG A 8 -10.82 31.85 -26.29
CA ARG A 8 -9.38 32.01 -26.54
C ARG A 8 -8.97 31.28 -27.82
N PRO A 9 -8.20 31.89 -28.75
CA PRO A 9 -7.68 31.17 -29.91
C PRO A 9 -6.68 30.10 -29.45
N GLY A 10 -6.98 28.82 -29.70
CA GLY A 10 -6.11 27.68 -29.37
C GLY A 10 -6.60 26.72 -28.27
N TRP A 11 -7.83 26.87 -27.77
CA TRP A 11 -8.41 25.95 -26.78
C TRP A 11 -9.22 24.83 -27.47
N VAL A 12 -8.86 23.57 -27.21
CA VAL A 12 -9.64 22.38 -27.59
C VAL A 12 -10.19 21.77 -26.31
N SER A 13 -11.51 21.59 -26.22
CA SER A 13 -12.17 21.00 -25.05
C SER A 13 -11.74 19.54 -24.84
N PRO A 14 -11.50 19.07 -23.60
CA PRO A 14 -11.29 17.65 -23.35
C PRO A 14 -12.64 16.91 -23.44
N PRO A 15 -12.74 15.80 -24.18
CA PRO A 15 -13.95 15.00 -24.20
C PRO A 15 -13.94 14.02 -23.02
N VAL A 16 -15.06 13.90 -22.32
CA VAL A 16 -15.32 12.73 -21.48
C VAL A 16 -16.54 11.98 -22.00
N ARG A 17 -16.32 10.66 -22.20
CA ARG A 17 -17.17 9.54 -22.63
C ARG A 17 -17.16 9.18 -24.12
N GLU A 18 -16.82 7.91 -24.35
CA GLU A 18 -16.53 7.25 -25.62
C GLU A 18 -17.56 7.51 -26.71
N VAL A 19 -17.09 8.10 -27.81
CA VAL A 19 -17.72 8.06 -29.12
C VAL A 19 -16.59 7.89 -30.15
N SER A 20 -16.51 6.70 -30.75
CA SER A 20 -15.85 6.40 -32.02
C SER A 20 -14.54 7.16 -32.37
N GLY A 21 -13.37 6.54 -32.15
CA GLY A 21 -12.15 6.85 -32.91
C GLY A 21 -11.18 7.90 -32.36
N VAL A 22 -11.28 8.30 -31.09
CA VAL A 22 -10.26 9.17 -30.46
C VAL A 22 -9.06 8.33 -30.00
N VAL A 23 -7.87 8.66 -30.51
CA VAL A 23 -6.60 8.07 -30.06
C VAL A 23 -6.36 8.47 -28.61
N ARG A 24 -6.35 7.51 -27.67
CA ARG A 24 -5.87 7.77 -26.30
C ARG A 24 -4.37 8.01 -26.36
N GLU A 25 -3.92 9.14 -25.83
CA GLU A 25 -2.50 9.40 -25.68
C GLU A 25 -1.91 8.42 -24.65
N PRO A 26 -0.82 7.69 -25.00
CA PRO A 26 -0.11 6.86 -24.04
C PRO A 26 0.22 7.59 -22.76
N LEU A 27 0.16 6.87 -21.64
CA LEU A 27 0.58 7.35 -20.32
C LEU A 27 -0.20 8.56 -19.78
N THR A 28 -1.37 8.87 -20.35
CA THR A 28 -2.21 10.00 -19.94
C THR A 28 -3.57 9.50 -19.46
N ALA A 29 -4.07 10.08 -18.36
CA ALA A 29 -5.37 9.72 -17.81
C ALA A 29 -6.11 10.95 -17.23
N TRP A 30 -7.44 10.91 -17.30
CA TRP A 30 -8.33 12.00 -16.89
C TRP A 30 -9.29 11.53 -15.81
N GLY A 31 -9.36 12.30 -14.73
CA GLY A 31 -10.36 12.19 -13.68
C GLY A 31 -11.43 13.28 -13.81
N GLU A 32 -12.21 13.46 -12.75
CA GLU A 32 -13.23 14.51 -12.69
C GLU A 32 -12.61 15.88 -12.43
N ARG A 33 -11.61 15.94 -11.53
CA ARG A 33 -11.02 17.19 -11.04
C ARG A 33 -9.55 17.34 -11.38
N VAL A 34 -8.91 16.25 -11.80
CA VAL A 34 -7.49 16.23 -12.15
C VAL A 34 -7.24 15.41 -13.40
N TRP A 35 -6.11 15.67 -14.05
CA TRP A 35 -5.56 14.82 -15.10
C TRP A 35 -4.08 14.58 -14.85
N VAL A 36 -3.55 13.50 -15.41
CA VAL A 36 -2.15 13.09 -15.23
C VAL A 36 -1.51 12.80 -16.58
N ALA A 37 -0.26 13.20 -16.74
CA ALA A 37 0.56 12.91 -17.92
C ALA A 37 2.05 12.85 -17.54
N PRO A 38 2.91 12.31 -18.41
CA PRO A 38 4.36 12.39 -18.23
C PRO A 38 4.83 13.85 -18.20
N VAL A 39 5.82 14.12 -17.35
CA VAL A 39 6.43 15.44 -17.23
C VAL A 39 6.90 15.98 -18.58
N CYS A 40 6.64 17.26 -18.81
CA CYS A 40 7.06 18.01 -19.98
C CYS A 40 7.73 19.32 -19.58
N ALA A 41 8.33 20.02 -20.56
CA ALA A 41 9.00 21.30 -20.31
C ALA A 41 8.04 22.40 -19.79
N GLY A 42 6.74 22.30 -20.10
CA GLY A 42 5.72 23.23 -19.63
C GLY A 42 5.46 23.18 -18.12
N ASP A 43 5.85 22.09 -17.47
CA ASP A 43 5.57 21.86 -16.05
C ASP A 43 6.61 22.53 -15.13
N LEU A 44 7.78 22.85 -15.65
CA LEU A 44 8.92 23.31 -14.85
C LEU A 44 8.62 24.59 -14.07
N GLU A 45 8.00 25.56 -14.70
CA GLU A 45 7.72 26.86 -14.10
C GLU A 45 6.52 26.80 -13.12
N PRO A 46 5.37 26.18 -13.47
CA PRO A 46 4.31 25.88 -12.50
C PRO A 46 4.79 25.04 -11.30
N TYR A 47 5.66 24.06 -11.52
CA TYR A 47 6.27 23.26 -10.46
C TYR A 47 7.09 24.10 -9.49
N GLY A 48 7.92 25.01 -9.99
CA GLY A 48 8.70 25.92 -9.15
C GLY A 48 7.84 26.72 -8.17
N ARG A 49 6.68 27.21 -8.64
CA ARG A 49 5.69 27.89 -7.78
C ARG A 49 5.05 26.95 -6.77
N ALA A 50 4.63 25.76 -7.22
CA ALA A 50 4.04 24.75 -6.35
C ALA A 50 4.97 24.33 -5.21
N LEU A 51 6.26 24.14 -5.53
CA LEU A 51 7.28 23.78 -4.56
C LEU A 51 7.58 24.93 -3.59
N ALA A 52 7.67 26.17 -4.08
CA ALA A 52 7.89 27.34 -3.23
C ALA A 52 6.79 27.50 -2.17
N LEU A 53 5.53 27.29 -2.54
CA LEU A 53 4.39 27.32 -1.61
C LEU A 53 4.39 26.16 -0.61
N SER A 54 4.99 25.02 -0.97
CA SER A 54 4.92 23.77 -0.20
C SER A 54 6.19 23.46 0.58
N ALA A 55 7.25 24.27 0.42
CA ALA A 55 8.61 23.97 0.85
C ALA A 55 8.69 23.55 2.31
N ASP A 56 8.08 24.31 3.22
CA ASP A 56 8.17 24.04 4.66
C ASP A 56 7.48 22.74 5.05
N ARG A 57 6.39 22.36 4.39
CA ARG A 57 5.75 21.06 4.62
C ARG A 57 6.60 19.92 4.06
N ILE A 58 7.15 20.08 2.86
CA ILE A 58 7.88 19.01 2.17
C ILE A 58 9.19 18.72 2.89
N ARG A 59 9.90 19.77 3.36
CA ARG A 59 11.21 19.67 4.04
C ARG A 59 11.19 18.77 5.29
N VAL A 60 10.03 18.57 5.91
CA VAL A 60 9.86 17.65 7.04
C VAL A 60 10.19 16.20 6.65
N TRP A 61 9.92 15.80 5.40
CA TRP A 61 10.02 14.40 4.97
C TRP A 61 10.95 14.19 3.77
N ASN A 62 11.17 15.22 2.95
CA ASN A 62 11.89 15.13 1.69
C ASN A 62 12.73 16.40 1.43
N PRO A 63 13.84 16.29 0.69
CA PRO A 63 14.55 17.45 0.17
C PRO A 63 13.64 18.36 -0.66
N VAL A 64 13.92 19.66 -0.62
CA VAL A 64 13.23 20.68 -1.40
C VAL A 64 14.21 21.27 -2.41
N ASP A 65 14.11 20.84 -3.67
CA ASP A 65 14.89 21.39 -4.78
C ASP A 65 13.95 21.85 -5.92
N PRO A 66 13.88 23.18 -6.22
CA PRO A 66 13.04 23.71 -7.29
C PRO A 66 13.48 23.25 -8.69
N ARG A 67 14.68 22.69 -8.85
CA ARG A 67 15.18 22.17 -10.12
C ARG A 67 15.09 20.66 -10.23
N ASP A 68 14.57 19.97 -9.22
CA ASP A 68 14.43 18.50 -9.23
C ASP A 68 13.62 18.01 -10.45
N LEU A 69 12.56 18.74 -10.80
CA LEU A 69 11.73 18.38 -11.95
C LEU A 69 12.48 18.48 -13.30
N GLU A 70 13.46 19.39 -13.43
CA GLU A 70 14.31 19.45 -14.63
C GLU A 70 15.15 18.18 -14.79
N THR A 71 15.63 17.66 -13.67
CA THR A 71 16.40 16.42 -13.62
C THR A 71 15.50 15.24 -13.99
N HIS A 72 14.29 15.18 -13.44
CA HIS A 72 13.31 14.17 -13.83
C HIS A 72 12.94 14.26 -15.31
N LEU A 73 12.70 15.45 -15.86
CA LEU A 73 12.41 15.64 -17.29
C LEU A 73 13.49 15.04 -18.20
N ARG A 74 14.78 15.15 -17.82
CA ARG A 74 15.90 14.59 -18.58
C ARG A 74 16.02 13.06 -18.48
N PHE A 75 15.51 12.45 -17.39
CA PHE A 75 15.70 11.02 -17.11
C PHE A 75 14.51 10.14 -17.50
N GLN A 76 13.60 10.63 -18.34
CA GLN A 76 12.44 9.86 -18.78
C GLN A 76 12.86 8.65 -19.64
N THR A 77 12.67 7.45 -19.12
CA THR A 77 12.93 6.17 -19.82
C THR A 77 11.79 5.17 -19.57
N SER A 78 11.79 4.02 -20.26
CA SER A 78 10.84 2.94 -19.93
C SER A 78 11.01 2.39 -18.50
N ALA A 79 12.12 2.75 -17.83
CA ALA A 79 12.39 2.39 -16.44
C ALA A 79 12.25 3.52 -15.41
N HIS A 80 11.98 4.74 -15.89
CA HIS A 80 11.79 5.94 -15.07
C HIS A 80 10.75 6.82 -15.75
N ARG A 81 9.57 6.93 -15.15
CA ARG A 81 8.51 7.85 -15.58
C ARG A 81 8.15 8.77 -14.44
N THR A 82 8.07 10.06 -14.73
CA THR A 82 7.57 11.06 -13.79
C THR A 82 6.26 11.59 -14.32
N PHE A 83 5.19 11.45 -13.53
CA PHE A 83 3.87 11.95 -13.85
C PHE A 83 3.59 13.21 -13.05
N VAL A 84 2.98 14.18 -13.71
CA VAL A 84 2.50 15.41 -13.09
C VAL A 84 0.99 15.33 -12.99
N ILE A 85 0.45 15.64 -11.81
CA ILE A 85 -0.99 15.72 -11.56
C ILE A 85 -1.40 17.18 -11.66
N HIS A 86 -2.28 17.49 -12.60
CA HIS A 86 -2.78 18.82 -12.85
C HIS A 86 -4.23 18.95 -12.38
N ALA A 87 -4.57 20.07 -11.75
CA ALA A 87 -5.95 20.42 -11.48
C ALA A 87 -6.63 20.85 -12.79
N VAL A 88 -7.81 20.30 -13.06
CA VAL A 88 -8.67 20.76 -14.19
C VAL A 88 -9.11 22.20 -13.96
N GLU A 89 -9.44 22.53 -12.70
CA GLU A 89 -9.79 23.87 -12.25
C GLU A 89 -8.79 24.34 -11.18
N PRO A 90 -7.74 25.09 -11.57
CA PRO A 90 -6.73 25.59 -10.64
C PRO A 90 -7.33 26.58 -9.63
N ILE A 91 -6.81 26.56 -8.41
CA ILE A 91 -7.26 27.50 -7.36
C ILE A 91 -6.82 28.92 -7.75
N ALA A 92 -7.76 29.85 -7.81
CA ALA A 92 -7.49 31.24 -8.13
C ALA A 92 -6.44 31.84 -7.19
N GLY A 93 -5.43 32.51 -7.75
CA GLY A 93 -4.33 33.10 -7.00
C GLY A 93 -3.20 32.13 -6.60
N ALA A 94 -3.35 30.81 -6.83
CA ALA A 94 -2.26 29.86 -6.60
C ALA A 94 -1.10 30.06 -7.58
N GLY A 95 -1.39 30.56 -8.78
CA GLY A 95 -0.41 30.76 -9.84
C GLY A 95 0.03 29.48 -10.55
N HIS A 96 -0.38 28.30 -10.10
CA HIS A 96 -0.09 27.02 -10.76
C HIS A 96 -1.26 26.04 -10.62
N ASP A 97 -1.25 25.00 -11.44
CA ASP A 97 -2.22 23.91 -11.48
C ASP A 97 -1.64 22.58 -10.95
N ILE A 98 -0.35 22.54 -10.61
CA ILE A 98 0.32 21.32 -10.13
C ILE A 98 -0.21 20.91 -8.77
N VAL A 99 -1.01 19.83 -8.74
CA VAL A 99 -1.52 19.18 -7.53
C VAL A 99 -0.45 18.32 -6.87
N GLY A 100 0.39 17.69 -7.70
CA GLY A 100 1.36 16.72 -7.23
C GLY A 100 2.25 16.17 -8.33
N VAL A 101 3.32 15.50 -7.91
CA VAL A 101 4.21 14.74 -8.80
C VAL A 101 4.32 13.32 -8.27
N VAL A 102 4.30 12.34 -9.18
CA VAL A 102 4.48 10.92 -8.89
C VAL A 102 5.59 10.36 -9.78
N ASN A 103 6.65 9.87 -9.15
CA ASN A 103 7.78 9.23 -9.79
C ASN A 103 7.59 7.72 -9.76
N VAL A 104 7.45 7.07 -10.91
CA VAL A 104 7.49 5.61 -11.07
C VAL A 104 8.89 5.21 -11.57
N THR A 105 9.72 4.71 -10.67
CA THR A 105 11.16 4.52 -10.89
C THR A 105 11.61 3.11 -10.52
N GLY A 106 12.83 2.74 -10.90
CA GLY A 106 13.39 1.43 -10.59
C GLY A 106 12.56 0.30 -11.20
N VAL A 107 12.00 0.52 -12.40
CA VAL A 107 11.17 -0.50 -13.06
C VAL A 107 12.03 -1.73 -13.37
N VAL A 108 11.58 -2.88 -12.88
CA VAL A 108 12.13 -4.20 -13.18
C VAL A 108 11.15 -4.92 -14.10
N ARG A 109 11.61 -5.30 -15.30
CA ARG A 109 10.82 -6.06 -16.28
C ARG A 109 10.99 -7.58 -16.12
N GLY A 110 10.46 -8.36 -17.05
CA GLY A 110 10.58 -9.81 -17.05
C GLY A 110 9.63 -10.46 -16.07
N ARG A 111 10.15 -11.19 -15.06
CA ARG A 111 9.31 -11.93 -14.11
C ARG A 111 8.81 -11.09 -12.95
N ALA A 112 9.44 -9.94 -12.66
CA ALA A 112 9.06 -9.09 -11.53
C ALA A 112 7.95 -8.10 -11.91
N MET A 113 8.07 -7.47 -13.09
CA MET A 113 7.15 -6.44 -13.60
C MET A 113 6.75 -5.44 -12.51
N SER A 114 7.74 -4.86 -11.83
CA SER A 114 7.53 -4.05 -10.62
C SER A 114 8.22 -2.69 -10.69
N ALA A 115 7.71 -1.70 -9.95
CA ALA A 115 8.38 -0.41 -9.79
C ALA A 115 8.20 0.18 -8.39
N ALA A 116 9.11 1.07 -8.00
CA ALA A 116 8.94 1.93 -6.83
C ALA A 116 8.17 3.20 -7.23
N VAL A 117 7.32 3.71 -6.32
CA VAL A 117 6.61 4.96 -6.47
C VAL A 117 6.96 5.93 -5.35
N GLY A 118 7.44 7.12 -5.73
CA GLY A 118 7.67 8.25 -4.85
C GLY A 118 6.78 9.41 -5.24
N TYR A 119 6.36 10.24 -4.29
CA TYR A 119 5.41 11.30 -4.59
C TYR A 119 5.47 12.48 -3.62
N ASN A 120 5.03 13.64 -4.12
CA ASN A 120 4.82 14.85 -3.34
C ASN A 120 3.50 15.51 -3.75
N ALA A 121 2.77 16.02 -2.76
CA ALA A 121 1.54 16.79 -2.95
C ALA A 121 1.80 18.27 -2.62
N TYR A 122 1.29 19.16 -3.46
CA TYR A 122 1.57 20.58 -3.38
C TYR A 122 0.38 21.40 -2.88
N ASP A 123 0.67 22.50 -2.20
CA ASP A 123 -0.31 23.52 -1.87
C ASP A 123 -0.73 24.28 -3.12
N PRO A 124 -1.95 24.85 -3.16
CA PRO A 124 -2.98 24.81 -2.11
C PRO A 124 -3.93 23.60 -2.22
N TYR A 125 -3.55 22.56 -2.98
CA TYR A 125 -4.40 21.40 -3.29
C TYR A 125 -4.39 20.31 -2.21
N GLN A 126 -3.41 20.34 -1.31
CA GLN A 126 -3.31 19.41 -0.19
C GLN A 126 -4.60 19.37 0.64
N GLY A 127 -5.00 18.16 1.07
CA GLY A 127 -6.17 17.95 1.93
C GLY A 127 -7.54 18.02 1.23
N ARG A 128 -7.58 18.25 -0.09
CA ARG A 128 -8.83 18.38 -0.87
C ARG A 128 -9.22 17.13 -1.66
N GLY A 129 -8.44 16.05 -1.53
CA GLY A 129 -8.65 14.79 -2.25
C GLY A 129 -8.16 14.76 -3.70
N LEU A 130 -7.76 15.90 -4.29
CA LEU A 130 -7.27 15.97 -5.67
C LEU A 130 -6.01 15.12 -5.88
N PHE A 131 -5.06 15.16 -4.94
CA PHE A 131 -3.86 14.33 -5.04
C PHE A 131 -4.21 12.83 -5.01
N ALA A 132 -5.14 12.41 -4.14
CA ALA A 132 -5.56 11.02 -4.07
C ALA A 132 -6.22 10.56 -5.37
N GLU A 133 -7.08 11.39 -5.97
CA GLU A 133 -7.66 11.13 -7.29
C GLU A 133 -6.58 10.97 -8.37
N GLY A 134 -5.63 11.91 -8.46
CA GLY A 134 -4.55 11.84 -9.46
C GLY A 134 -3.59 10.68 -9.22
N PHE A 135 -3.30 10.35 -7.96
CA PHE A 135 -2.48 9.20 -7.62
C PHE A 135 -3.14 7.89 -8.07
N ARG A 136 -4.47 7.75 -7.95
CA ARG A 136 -5.20 6.59 -8.49
C ARG A 136 -5.04 6.50 -10.02
N LEU A 137 -5.14 7.63 -10.74
CA LEU A 137 -4.92 7.66 -12.19
C LEU A 137 -3.50 7.24 -12.58
N VAL A 138 -2.48 7.62 -11.80
CA VAL A 138 -1.10 7.16 -12.05
C VAL A 138 -0.97 5.64 -11.81
N VAL A 139 -1.67 5.10 -10.79
CA VAL A 139 -1.71 3.64 -10.57
C VAL A 139 -2.44 2.92 -11.71
N ASP A 140 -3.53 3.49 -12.23
CA ASP A 140 -4.20 2.98 -13.44
C ASP A 140 -3.21 2.91 -14.61
N VAL A 141 -2.50 4.01 -14.90
CA VAL A 141 -1.49 4.07 -15.98
C VAL A 141 -0.33 3.10 -15.73
N ALA A 142 0.10 2.91 -14.48
CA ALA A 142 1.18 1.99 -14.13
C ALA A 142 0.83 0.53 -14.48
N PHE A 143 -0.41 0.12 -14.26
CA PHE A 143 -0.86 -1.25 -14.52
C PHE A 143 -1.43 -1.48 -15.92
N GLU A 144 -1.97 -0.44 -16.56
CA GLU A 144 -2.51 -0.50 -17.92
C GLU A 144 -1.46 -1.05 -18.90
N ALA A 145 -1.91 -1.91 -19.82
CA ALA A 145 -1.01 -2.61 -20.73
C ALA A 145 -0.30 -1.63 -21.70
N GLU A 146 0.91 -1.97 -22.11
CA GLU A 146 1.57 -1.23 -23.18
C GLU A 146 0.79 -1.37 -24.51
N PRO A 147 0.72 -0.32 -25.35
CA PRO A 147 1.44 0.94 -25.24
C PRO A 147 0.69 2.02 -24.43
N LEU A 148 -0.52 1.75 -23.91
CA LEU A 148 -1.35 2.75 -23.25
C LEU A 148 -0.84 3.10 -21.84
N GLY A 149 -0.31 2.10 -21.12
CA GLY A 149 0.29 2.26 -19.80
C GLY A 149 1.73 1.75 -19.72
N MET A 150 2.15 1.38 -18.52
CA MET A 150 3.48 0.84 -18.24
C MET A 150 3.51 -0.70 -18.17
N GLY A 151 2.36 -1.36 -18.18
CA GLY A 151 2.22 -2.82 -18.15
C GLY A 151 2.82 -3.48 -16.92
N LEU A 152 2.86 -2.80 -15.77
CA LEU A 152 3.41 -3.35 -14.54
C LEU A 152 2.42 -4.31 -13.88
N HIS A 153 2.95 -5.26 -13.12
CA HIS A 153 2.19 -6.12 -12.22
C HIS A 153 2.17 -5.58 -10.79
N ARG A 154 3.22 -4.86 -10.35
CA ARG A 154 3.34 -4.37 -8.96
C ARG A 154 3.92 -2.96 -8.86
N VAL A 155 3.37 -2.16 -7.95
CA VAL A 155 3.98 -0.89 -7.52
C VAL A 155 4.14 -0.84 -6.01
N GLU A 156 5.23 -0.23 -5.54
CA GLU A 156 5.60 -0.18 -4.12
C GLU A 156 5.98 1.23 -3.68
N ALA A 157 5.47 1.69 -2.55
CA ALA A 157 5.77 2.99 -1.96
C ALA A 157 6.36 2.81 -0.56
N SER A 158 7.49 3.45 -0.28
CA SER A 158 8.12 3.42 1.04
C SER A 158 7.91 4.74 1.77
N VAL A 159 7.51 4.68 3.04
CA VAL A 159 7.12 5.85 3.84
C VAL A 159 7.81 5.83 5.21
N GLN A 160 8.41 6.94 5.62
CA GLN A 160 9.02 7.08 6.96
C GLN A 160 7.98 6.83 8.07
N PRO A 161 8.31 6.05 9.13
CA PRO A 161 7.48 5.93 10.32
C PRO A 161 7.18 7.32 10.89
N GLY A 162 5.91 7.60 11.19
CA GLY A 162 5.46 8.91 11.65
C GLY A 162 4.93 9.84 10.54
N ASN A 163 5.17 9.54 9.26
CA ASN A 163 4.51 10.27 8.16
C ASN A 163 3.07 9.75 7.96
N VAL A 164 2.21 10.07 8.94
CA VAL A 164 0.82 9.58 9.02
C VAL A 164 0.00 9.98 7.79
N ARG A 165 0.29 11.14 7.19
CA ARG A 165 -0.41 11.62 5.98
C ARG A 165 -0.12 10.74 4.77
N SER A 166 1.16 10.44 4.52
CA SER A 166 1.60 9.59 3.41
C SER A 166 1.11 8.15 3.57
N ALA A 167 1.26 7.59 4.77
CA ALA A 167 0.74 6.26 5.09
C ALA A 167 -0.81 6.20 4.99
N GLY A 168 -1.50 7.26 5.42
CA GLY A 168 -2.95 7.40 5.31
C GLY A 168 -3.43 7.48 3.87
N LEU A 169 -2.74 8.23 3.01
CA LEU A 169 -3.01 8.27 1.57
C LEU A 169 -2.91 6.87 0.96
N LEU A 170 -1.80 6.16 1.18
CA LEU A 170 -1.60 4.82 0.61
C LEU A 170 -2.72 3.87 1.04
N ARG A 171 -3.07 3.85 2.33
CA ARG A 171 -4.21 3.08 2.84
C ARG A 171 -5.53 3.50 2.19
N SER A 172 -5.78 4.79 2.01
CA SER A 172 -7.01 5.28 1.37
C SER A 172 -7.14 4.87 -0.10
N VAL A 173 -6.01 4.68 -0.78
CA VAL A 173 -5.96 4.18 -2.17
C VAL A 173 -6.03 2.64 -2.22
N GLY A 174 -5.85 1.97 -1.08
CA GLY A 174 -5.94 0.52 -0.91
C GLY A 174 -4.60 -0.21 -0.86
N PHE A 175 -3.48 0.52 -0.83
CA PHE A 175 -2.16 -0.09 -0.65
C PHE A 175 -2.05 -0.76 0.73
N ARG A 176 -1.37 -1.90 0.76
CA ARG A 176 -1.17 -2.69 1.98
C ARG A 176 0.28 -2.64 2.41
N ARG A 177 0.53 -2.52 3.71
CA ARG A 177 1.89 -2.60 4.28
C ARG A 177 2.45 -4.00 4.00
N ARG A 178 3.58 -4.07 3.32
CA ARG A 178 4.29 -5.30 2.93
C ARG A 178 5.54 -5.56 3.75
N GLY A 179 6.14 -4.52 4.32
CA GLY A 179 7.37 -4.68 5.07
C GLY A 179 7.85 -3.41 5.77
N PHE A 180 9.03 -3.53 6.37
CA PHE A 180 9.74 -2.47 7.05
C PHE A 180 11.23 -2.59 6.74
N TRP A 181 11.86 -1.47 6.41
CA TRP A 181 13.27 -1.36 6.12
C TRP A 181 13.92 -0.42 7.15
N PRO A 182 14.75 -0.94 8.07
CA PRO A 182 15.56 -0.09 8.92
C PRO A 182 16.63 0.62 8.07
N ALA A 183 16.94 1.87 8.39
CA ALA A 183 18.01 2.65 7.75
C ALA A 183 17.94 2.64 6.20
N TYR A 184 16.74 2.85 5.64
CA TYR A 184 16.46 2.67 4.22
C TYR A 184 16.97 3.80 3.31
N LEU A 185 16.65 5.05 3.64
CA LEU A 185 17.04 6.22 2.83
C LEU A 185 17.85 7.22 3.64
N TRP A 186 18.88 7.79 3.03
CA TRP A 186 19.64 8.91 3.58
C TRP A 186 18.87 10.21 3.36
N LEU A 187 18.27 10.74 4.42
CA LEU A 187 17.38 11.92 4.36
C LEU A 187 17.62 12.85 5.55
N GLY A 188 17.51 14.15 5.27
CA GLY A 188 17.42 15.21 6.28
C GLY A 188 16.02 15.26 6.93
N ASP A 189 15.97 15.77 8.15
CA ASP A 189 14.72 16.19 8.80
C ASP A 189 14.52 17.71 8.70
N GLU A 190 13.49 18.25 9.35
CA GLU A 190 13.20 19.68 9.33
C GLU A 190 14.31 20.57 9.93
N ARG A 191 15.28 19.97 10.64
CA ARG A 191 16.46 20.66 11.21
C ARG A 191 17.71 20.48 10.34
N ASP A 192 17.55 19.92 9.15
CA ASP A 192 18.62 19.56 8.22
C ASP A 192 19.64 18.59 8.83
N VAL A 193 19.19 17.72 9.75
CA VAL A 193 20.02 16.64 10.29
C VAL A 193 19.82 15.40 9.44
N HIS A 194 20.86 15.01 8.71
CA HIS A 194 20.83 13.86 7.81
C HIS A 194 21.18 12.56 8.55
N ALA A 195 20.39 11.53 8.30
CA ALA A 195 20.66 10.18 8.77
C ALA A 195 20.02 9.15 7.83
N TRP A 196 20.41 7.89 7.97
CA TRP A 196 19.65 6.79 7.39
C TRP A 196 18.33 6.63 8.16
N ARG A 197 17.20 6.80 7.48
CA ARG A 197 15.86 6.80 8.06
C ARG A 197 15.11 5.51 7.71
N ASP A 198 14.42 4.97 8.70
CA ASP A 198 13.56 3.80 8.57
C ASP A 198 12.37 4.08 7.66
N HIS A 199 11.85 3.05 6.99
CA HIS A 199 10.67 3.16 6.13
C HIS A 199 9.77 1.93 6.24
N GLU A 200 8.47 2.14 6.25
CA GLU A 200 7.47 1.12 5.98
C GLU A 200 7.20 1.03 4.48
N THR A 201 7.25 -0.17 3.90
CA THR A 201 6.90 -0.38 2.49
C THR A 201 5.46 -0.83 2.37
N TYR A 202 4.75 -0.20 1.45
CA TYR A 202 3.40 -0.51 1.05
C TYR A 202 3.41 -0.95 -0.42
N GLY A 203 2.60 -1.93 -0.78
CA GLY A 203 2.58 -2.49 -2.13
C GLY A 203 1.18 -2.87 -2.61
N MET A 204 0.98 -2.72 -3.91
CA MET A 204 -0.24 -3.04 -4.66
C MET A 204 0.13 -3.87 -5.88
N THR A 205 -0.60 -4.94 -6.16
CA THR A 205 -0.54 -5.64 -7.46
C THR A 205 -1.72 -5.31 -8.36
N VAL A 206 -1.60 -5.59 -9.65
CA VAL A 206 -2.67 -5.32 -10.64
C VAL A 206 -3.94 -6.12 -10.33
N GLU A 207 -3.84 -7.32 -9.77
CA GLU A 207 -5.02 -8.13 -9.36
C GLU A 207 -5.74 -7.54 -8.16
N GLU A 208 -5.03 -6.77 -7.34
CA GLU A 208 -5.61 -6.06 -6.20
C GLU A 208 -6.27 -4.73 -6.64
N TRP A 209 -6.12 -4.33 -7.91
CA TRP A 209 -6.53 -3.02 -8.42
C TRP A 209 -7.76 -3.10 -9.38
N PRO A 210 -8.76 -2.21 -9.26
CA PRO A 210 -8.90 -1.14 -8.26
C PRO A 210 -9.23 -1.67 -6.87
N ALA A 211 -8.47 -1.23 -5.88
CA ALA A 211 -8.64 -1.65 -4.50
C ALA A 211 -9.71 -0.82 -3.78
N VAL A 212 -10.37 -1.45 -2.81
CA VAL A 212 -11.12 -0.75 -1.76
C VAL A 212 -10.14 -0.10 -0.76
N PRO A 213 -10.46 1.08 -0.21
CA PRO A 213 -9.68 1.68 0.87
C PRO A 213 -9.45 0.69 2.00
N PHE A 214 -8.22 0.65 2.52
CA PHE A 214 -7.85 -0.29 3.57
C PHE A 214 -8.60 -0.01 4.88
N SER A 215 -9.35 -1.00 5.37
CA SER A 215 -10.03 -0.96 6.68
C SER A 215 -9.16 -1.59 7.77
N VAL A 216 -8.97 -0.88 8.89
CA VAL A 216 -8.32 -1.44 10.09
C VAL A 216 -9.14 -2.65 10.56
N GLY A 217 -8.55 -3.84 10.50
CA GLY A 217 -9.23 -5.13 10.73
C GLY A 217 -9.01 -6.16 9.61
N SER A 218 -8.54 -5.73 8.43
CA SER A 218 -8.33 -6.61 7.26
C SER A 218 -6.88 -7.06 7.05
N VAL A 219 -6.04 -7.12 8.10
CA VAL A 219 -4.74 -7.79 8.01
C VAL A 219 -4.93 -9.20 8.55
N PRO A 220 -4.91 -10.22 7.69
CA PRO A 220 -4.95 -11.60 8.14
C PRO A 220 -3.77 -11.82 9.04
N SER A 221 -4.08 -12.23 10.25
CA SER A 221 -3.06 -12.58 11.21
C SER A 221 -3.21 -14.06 11.49
N PRO A 222 -2.18 -14.87 11.22
CA PRO A 222 -2.31 -16.32 11.32
C PRO A 222 -2.67 -16.70 12.75
N VAL A 223 -3.74 -17.48 12.89
CA VAL A 223 -4.06 -18.24 14.09
C VAL A 223 -3.64 -19.67 13.85
N VAL A 224 -2.67 -20.16 14.62
CA VAL A 224 -2.20 -21.54 14.49
C VAL A 224 -2.57 -22.31 15.73
N VAL A 225 -3.30 -23.40 15.57
CA VAL A 225 -3.66 -24.31 16.65
C VAL A 225 -2.68 -25.46 16.69
N VAL A 226 -2.11 -25.71 17.86
CA VAL A 226 -1.16 -26.80 18.11
C VAL A 226 -1.61 -27.66 19.30
N GLY A 227 -1.31 -28.95 19.26
CA GLY A 227 -1.51 -29.84 20.41
C GLY A 227 -0.37 -29.77 21.42
N PRO A 228 -0.54 -30.33 22.63
CA PRO A 228 0.40 -30.22 23.75
C PRO A 228 1.77 -30.85 23.46
N GLN A 229 1.84 -31.80 22.51
CA GLN A 229 3.09 -32.41 22.05
C GLN A 229 4.04 -31.44 21.32
N TRP A 230 3.58 -30.24 20.95
CA TRP A 230 4.43 -29.21 20.36
C TRP A 230 5.35 -28.58 21.40
N GLY A 231 4.90 -28.38 22.64
CA GLY A 231 5.69 -27.80 23.72
C GLY A 231 6.50 -26.57 23.26
N ASP A 232 7.82 -26.60 23.46
CA ASP A 232 8.75 -25.53 23.06
C ASP A 232 8.68 -25.19 21.55
N ALA A 233 8.33 -26.15 20.69
CA ALA A 233 8.18 -25.90 19.26
C ALA A 233 6.97 -25.00 18.95
N GLY A 234 5.94 -25.00 19.81
CA GLY A 234 4.81 -24.06 19.73
C GLY A 234 5.25 -22.63 20.07
N VAL A 235 6.12 -22.46 21.06
CA VAL A 235 6.72 -21.16 21.41
C VAL A 235 7.65 -20.69 20.29
N GLU A 236 8.49 -21.58 19.75
CA GLU A 236 9.36 -21.26 18.61
C GLU A 236 8.53 -20.84 17.39
N LEU A 237 7.41 -21.53 17.12
CA LEU A 237 6.49 -21.16 16.05
C LEU A 237 5.90 -19.76 16.26
N ALA A 238 5.50 -19.41 17.48
CA ALA A 238 4.97 -18.10 17.81
C ALA A 238 6.01 -17.00 17.56
N VAL A 239 7.27 -17.25 17.94
CA VAL A 239 8.40 -16.37 17.64
C VAL A 239 8.62 -16.22 16.14
N GLN A 240 8.61 -17.33 15.37
CA GLN A 240 8.75 -17.28 13.91
C GLN A 240 7.63 -16.50 13.24
N LEU A 241 6.42 -16.53 13.81
CA LEU A 241 5.25 -15.82 13.29
C LEU A 241 5.17 -14.37 13.78
N GLU A 242 5.91 -14.00 14.82
CA GLU A 242 5.82 -12.71 15.53
C GLU A 242 4.43 -12.46 16.13
N VAL A 243 3.82 -13.52 16.66
CA VAL A 243 2.51 -13.50 17.31
C VAL A 243 2.61 -14.05 18.73
N PRO A 244 1.68 -13.71 19.64
CA PRO A 244 1.68 -14.28 20.98
C PRO A 244 1.46 -15.79 20.96
N PHE A 245 2.11 -16.49 21.89
CA PHE A 245 1.77 -17.87 22.25
C PHE A 245 0.75 -17.86 23.39
N ILE A 246 -0.37 -18.58 23.21
CA ILE A 246 -1.44 -18.73 24.20
C ILE A 246 -1.42 -20.18 24.66
N ALA A 247 -0.91 -20.40 25.86
CA ALA A 247 -0.80 -21.73 26.46
C ALA A 247 -2.18 -22.32 26.79
N ALA A 248 -2.29 -23.65 26.83
CA ALA A 248 -3.55 -24.34 27.07
C ALA A 248 -4.27 -23.90 28.35
N GLY A 249 -3.53 -23.70 29.46
CA GLY A 249 -4.12 -23.24 30.72
C GLY A 249 -4.72 -21.83 30.64
N VAL A 250 -4.20 -20.96 29.76
CA VAL A 250 -4.76 -19.63 29.51
C VAL A 250 -6.06 -19.74 28.72
N VAL A 251 -6.10 -20.62 27.70
CA VAL A 251 -7.31 -20.91 26.92
C VAL A 251 -8.43 -21.43 27.83
N GLU A 252 -8.12 -22.36 28.73
CA GLU A 252 -9.08 -22.92 29.68
C GLU A 252 -9.59 -21.87 30.67
N ALA A 253 -8.72 -21.00 31.18
CA ALA A 253 -9.09 -19.95 32.13
C ALA A 253 -9.95 -18.84 31.52
N LEU A 254 -9.72 -18.49 30.25
CA LEU A 254 -10.43 -17.40 29.57
C LEU A 254 -11.85 -17.78 29.14
N GLY A 255 -12.11 -19.06 28.85
CA GLY A 255 -13.36 -19.46 28.20
C GLY A 255 -13.49 -18.87 26.78
N ASP A 256 -14.66 -19.04 26.17
CA ASP A 256 -14.88 -18.73 24.74
C ASP A 256 -14.90 -17.22 24.49
N GLU A 257 -15.63 -16.52 25.36
CA GLU A 257 -15.79 -15.07 25.27
C GLU A 257 -14.47 -14.34 25.53
N GLY A 258 -13.70 -14.81 26.52
CA GLY A 258 -12.37 -14.27 26.84
C GLY A 258 -11.35 -14.54 25.73
N LEU A 259 -11.37 -15.74 25.14
CA LEU A 259 -10.51 -16.06 23.99
C LEU A 259 -10.85 -15.17 22.78
N GLY A 260 -12.14 -14.98 22.48
CA GLY A 260 -12.57 -14.06 21.42
C GLY A 260 -12.14 -12.61 21.69
N ALA A 261 -12.23 -12.14 22.93
CA ALA A 261 -11.76 -10.80 23.30
C ALA A 261 -10.24 -10.65 23.15
N LEU A 262 -9.47 -11.66 23.53
CA LEU A 262 -8.02 -11.67 23.36
C LEU A 262 -7.65 -11.62 21.86
N LEU A 263 -8.28 -12.47 21.04
CA LEU A 263 -8.02 -12.52 19.59
C LEU A 263 -8.41 -11.22 18.87
N ARG A 264 -9.41 -10.47 19.36
CA ARG A 264 -9.70 -9.11 18.86
C ARG A 264 -8.57 -8.12 19.15
N GLY A 265 -7.89 -8.31 20.28
CA GLY A 265 -6.81 -7.43 20.74
C GLY A 265 -5.44 -7.77 20.17
N THR A 266 -5.24 -9.00 19.66
CA THR A 266 -3.96 -9.45 19.13
C THR A 266 -3.97 -9.53 17.61
N ARG A 267 -2.80 -9.34 16.98
CA ARG A 267 -2.61 -9.59 15.55
C ARG A 267 -2.17 -11.04 15.36
N GLY A 268 -3.11 -11.98 15.52
CA GLY A 268 -2.86 -13.42 15.39
C GLY A 268 -2.38 -14.05 16.69
N ALA A 269 -2.20 -15.37 16.67
CA ALA A 269 -1.72 -16.14 17.82
C ALA A 269 -1.28 -17.56 17.43
N VAL A 270 -0.39 -18.15 18.22
CA VAL A 270 -0.27 -19.62 18.30
C VAL A 270 -0.99 -20.07 19.56
N ILE A 271 -2.00 -20.92 19.40
CA ILE A 271 -2.86 -21.40 20.48
C ILE A 271 -2.54 -22.86 20.72
N GLU A 272 -2.10 -23.17 21.93
CA GLU A 272 -1.95 -24.54 22.40
C GLU A 272 -3.27 -25.04 23.00
N LEU A 273 -3.68 -26.23 22.60
CA LEU A 273 -4.84 -26.91 23.17
C LEU A 273 -4.42 -27.92 24.26
N PRO A 274 -5.23 -28.13 25.30
CA PRO A 274 -4.89 -28.96 26.47
C PRO A 274 -4.79 -30.46 26.18
N ARG A 275 -5.20 -30.90 25.00
CA ARG A 275 -5.25 -32.32 24.58
C ARG A 275 -4.84 -32.40 23.10
N PRO A 276 -4.48 -33.60 22.60
CA PRO A 276 -4.34 -33.83 21.16
C PRO A 276 -5.54 -33.22 20.42
N THR A 277 -5.25 -32.52 19.33
CA THR A 277 -6.19 -31.58 18.73
C THR A 277 -7.41 -32.32 18.19
N ASP A 278 -8.58 -32.11 18.80
CA ASP A 278 -9.84 -32.66 18.31
C ASP A 278 -10.70 -31.61 17.57
N GLU A 279 -11.60 -32.08 16.70
CA GLU A 279 -12.44 -31.19 15.90
C GLU A 279 -13.34 -30.26 16.73
N GLY A 280 -13.75 -30.68 17.94
CA GLY A 280 -14.56 -29.87 18.83
C GLY A 280 -13.78 -28.68 19.37
N GLN A 281 -12.53 -28.89 19.76
CA GLN A 281 -11.65 -27.82 20.20
C GLN A 281 -11.32 -26.84 19.07
N VAL A 282 -11.11 -27.35 17.85
CA VAL A 282 -10.90 -26.49 16.67
C VAL A 282 -12.13 -25.62 16.40
N ARG A 283 -13.34 -26.21 16.36
CA ARG A 283 -14.59 -25.45 16.17
C ARG A 283 -14.79 -24.33 17.19
N ARG A 284 -14.37 -24.57 18.43
CA ARG A 284 -14.42 -23.56 19.50
C ARG A 284 -13.49 -22.38 19.23
N VAL A 285 -12.29 -22.63 18.71
CA VAL A 285 -11.36 -21.57 18.27
C VAL A 285 -11.94 -20.82 17.06
N GLU A 286 -12.53 -21.52 16.10
CA GLU A 286 -13.21 -20.91 14.95
C GLU A 286 -14.35 -19.97 15.36
N GLU A 287 -15.16 -20.35 16.35
CA GLU A 287 -16.22 -19.52 16.89
C GLU A 287 -15.67 -18.25 17.55
N ALA A 288 -14.59 -18.38 18.34
CA ALA A 288 -13.90 -17.24 18.94
C ALA A 288 -13.35 -16.29 17.85
N MET A 289 -12.74 -16.83 16.79
CA MET A 289 -12.27 -16.05 15.63
C MET A 289 -13.42 -15.33 14.91
N ARG A 290 -14.53 -16.01 14.63
CA ARG A 290 -15.72 -15.40 14.02
C ARG A 290 -16.26 -14.25 14.88
N SER A 291 -16.31 -14.43 16.20
CA SER A 291 -16.71 -13.36 17.13
C SER A 291 -15.73 -12.19 17.16
N ALA A 292 -14.49 -12.41 16.71
CA ALA A 292 -13.46 -11.38 16.59
C ALA A 292 -13.47 -10.66 15.23
N GLY A 293 -14.35 -11.07 14.30
CA GLY A 293 -14.41 -10.53 12.95
C GLY A 293 -13.38 -11.13 12.00
N ALA A 294 -12.73 -12.24 12.38
CA ALA A 294 -11.77 -12.97 11.55
C ALA A 294 -12.48 -13.95 10.60
N GLU A 295 -11.91 -14.15 9.41
CA GLU A 295 -12.41 -15.10 8.42
C GLU A 295 -11.81 -16.50 8.67
N VAL A 296 -12.66 -17.42 9.12
CA VAL A 296 -12.23 -18.79 9.47
C VAL A 296 -11.92 -19.60 8.21
N GLY A 297 -10.77 -20.27 8.22
CA GLY A 297 -10.28 -21.13 7.14
C GLY A 297 -8.93 -20.67 6.62
N ALA A 298 -8.88 -19.51 5.98
CA ALA A 298 -7.63 -18.99 5.44
C ALA A 298 -6.70 -18.40 6.52
N GLU A 299 -7.25 -17.97 7.65
CA GLU A 299 -6.49 -17.45 8.80
C GLU A 299 -6.17 -18.53 9.85
N LEU A 300 -6.84 -19.68 9.81
CA LEU A 300 -6.71 -20.75 10.80
C LEU A 300 -5.93 -21.93 10.23
N THR A 301 -4.76 -22.22 10.81
CA THR A 301 -4.00 -23.43 10.50
C THR A 301 -4.03 -24.38 11.69
N VAL A 302 -4.49 -25.61 11.48
CA VAL A 302 -4.41 -26.68 12.51
C VAL A 302 -3.19 -27.54 12.24
N ALA A 303 -2.25 -27.55 13.19
CA ALA A 303 -1.03 -28.32 13.09
C ALA A 303 -1.25 -29.72 13.67
N GLY A 304 -1.29 -30.75 12.81
CA GLY A 304 -1.61 -32.12 13.22
C GLY A 304 -0.70 -32.71 14.31
N ASP A 305 -1.20 -33.75 14.99
CA ASP A 305 -0.57 -34.37 16.14
C ASP A 305 0.60 -35.31 15.77
N VAL A 306 1.74 -34.73 15.38
CA VAL A 306 2.94 -35.49 15.02
C VAL A 306 4.10 -35.08 15.91
N ALA A 307 4.63 -36.03 16.68
CA ALA A 307 5.86 -35.88 17.46
C ALA A 307 6.96 -36.80 16.91
N PRO A 308 8.25 -36.41 17.02
CA PRO A 308 8.75 -35.12 17.50
C PRO A 308 8.63 -34.00 16.44
N VAL A 309 8.42 -32.76 16.89
CA VAL A 309 8.38 -31.57 16.01
C VAL A 309 9.78 -30.97 15.91
N GLY A 310 10.47 -31.23 14.80
CA GLY A 310 11.77 -30.62 14.53
C GLY A 310 11.65 -29.17 14.03
N ARG A 311 12.70 -28.38 14.24
CA ARG A 311 12.80 -26.97 13.80
C ARG A 311 12.41 -26.72 12.34
N HIS A 312 12.77 -27.63 11.42
CA HIS A 312 12.38 -27.51 10.02
C HIS A 312 10.85 -27.48 9.83
N ARG A 313 10.11 -28.28 10.61
CA ARG A 313 8.65 -28.33 10.55
C ARG A 313 8.02 -27.06 11.13
N VAL A 314 8.61 -26.49 12.19
CA VAL A 314 8.20 -25.19 12.74
C VAL A 314 8.32 -24.11 11.67
N VAL A 315 9.49 -24.01 11.02
CA VAL A 315 9.72 -23.02 9.97
C VAL A 315 8.77 -23.22 8.79
N ALA A 316 8.60 -24.46 8.33
CA ALA A 316 7.70 -24.77 7.22
C ALA A 316 6.24 -24.39 7.54
N LEU A 317 5.77 -24.67 8.75
CA LEU A 317 4.43 -24.31 9.19
C LEU A 317 4.27 -22.79 9.32
N ALA A 318 5.26 -22.09 9.87
CA ALA A 318 5.24 -20.63 9.95
C ALA A 318 5.11 -19.98 8.56
N LEU A 319 5.86 -20.48 7.58
CA LEU A 319 5.79 -20.02 6.19
C LEU A 319 4.42 -20.30 5.57
N ARG A 320 3.87 -21.50 5.79
CA ARG A 320 2.53 -21.87 5.30
C ARG A 320 1.44 -21.00 5.92
N ALA A 321 1.43 -20.85 7.24
CA ALA A 321 0.42 -20.04 7.94
C ALA A 321 0.46 -18.57 7.49
N ARG A 322 1.65 -17.99 7.25
CA ARG A 322 1.80 -16.66 6.64
C ARG A 322 1.28 -16.60 5.21
N SER A 323 1.48 -17.66 4.42
CA SER A 323 1.01 -17.74 3.04
C SER A 323 -0.51 -17.83 2.96
N ASP A 324 -1.12 -18.73 3.75
CA ASP A 324 -2.56 -18.96 3.79
C ASP A 324 -3.30 -17.70 4.25
N ALA A 325 -2.81 -17.07 5.31
CA ALA A 325 -3.31 -15.79 5.79
C ALA A 325 -3.27 -14.74 4.68
N HIS A 326 -2.16 -14.61 3.93
CA HIS A 326 -2.09 -13.68 2.80
C HIS A 326 -3.04 -14.02 1.64
N ALA A 327 -3.33 -15.30 1.38
CA ALA A 327 -4.21 -15.72 0.29
C ALA A 327 -5.69 -15.37 0.56
N ALA A 328 -6.13 -15.41 1.83
CA ALA A 328 -7.46 -15.02 2.30
C ALA A 328 -7.94 -13.69 1.69
N VAL A 329 -7.07 -12.67 1.73
CA VAL A 329 -7.42 -11.30 1.30
C VAL A 329 -7.51 -11.12 -0.20
N ARG A 330 -7.13 -12.13 -0.98
CA ARG A 330 -7.18 -12.09 -2.45
C ARG A 330 -8.44 -12.75 -3.00
N GLY A 331 -9.29 -13.35 -2.16
CA GLY A 331 -10.41 -14.16 -2.64
C GLY A 331 -9.98 -15.36 -3.48
N VAL A 332 -8.69 -15.74 -3.39
CA VAL A 332 -8.12 -16.89 -4.10
C VAL A 332 -7.91 -17.98 -3.07
N CYS A 333 -8.92 -18.82 -2.86
CA CYS A 333 -8.70 -20.10 -2.19
C CYS A 333 -7.63 -20.89 -2.97
N PRO A 334 -6.63 -21.50 -2.31
CA PRO A 334 -5.80 -22.48 -2.96
C PRO A 334 -6.64 -23.70 -3.33
N ALA A 335 -6.44 -24.22 -4.55
CA ALA A 335 -7.01 -25.47 -5.02
C ALA A 335 -6.34 -26.69 -4.37
#